data_AF-S4PD65-F1
#
_entry.id   AF-S4PD65-F1
#
_cell.length_a   1.000
_cell.length_b   1.000
_cell.length_c   1.000
_cell.angle_alpha   90.00
_cell.angle_beta   90.00
_cell.angle_gamma   90.00
#
_symmetry.space_group_name_H-M   'P 1'
#
loop_
_entity.id
_entity.type
_entity.pdbx_description
1 polymer ?
#
loop_
_entity_poly.entity_id
_entity_poly.type
_entity_poly.pdbx_seq_one_letter_code
_entity_poly.pdbx_strand_id
1 'polypeptide(L)'
;KGLSYEKKIFNYRLSRARRFIECTFGILANKWRIFHRPINVNIDFAEDIIKACCVLHNFVRTRDGIQYEDTLHTAPMSNLITLHAGRGTPSSLNIRDKYANYFVNEGRVEWQDTKI
;
A
#
# COMPACT_ATOMS: atom_id res chain seq x y z
N LYS A 1 1.03 -6.07 -26.73
CA LYS A 1 0.17 -7.20 -26.30
C LYS A 1 -0.78 -6.70 -25.22
N GLY A 2 -2.10 -6.84 -25.41
CA GLY A 2 -3.09 -6.46 -24.40
C GLY A 2 -3.10 -7.41 -23.20
N LEU A 3 -3.26 -6.89 -21.99
CA LEU A 3 -3.47 -7.68 -20.77
C LEU A 3 -4.89 -8.26 -20.78
N SER A 4 -5.05 -9.51 -20.32
CA SER A 4 -6.38 -10.11 -20.10
C SER A 4 -7.13 -9.36 -19.01
N TYR A 5 -8.46 -9.47 -19.00
CA TYR A 5 -9.33 -8.78 -18.05
C TYR A 5 -8.91 -9.06 -16.59
N GLU A 6 -8.65 -10.32 -16.24
CA GLU A 6 -8.23 -10.76 -14.91
C GLU A 6 -6.89 -10.12 -14.51
N LYS A 7 -5.95 -10.02 -15.46
CA LYS A 7 -4.66 -9.38 -15.22
C LYS A 7 -4.79 -7.87 -15.04
N LYS A 8 -5.71 -7.23 -15.76
CA LYS A 8 -5.98 -5.81 -15.59
C LYS A 8 -6.63 -5.52 -14.23
N ILE A 9 -7.62 -6.31 -13.82
CA ILE A 9 -8.28 -6.23 -12.50
C ILE A 9 -7.25 -6.40 -11.38
N PHE A 10 -6.41 -7.45 -11.48
CA PHE A 10 -5.35 -7.70 -10.51
C PHE A 10 -4.40 -6.51 -10.39
N ASN A 11 -3.91 -5.99 -11.53
CA ASN A 11 -2.99 -4.84 -11.53
C ASN A 11 -3.65 -3.60 -10.92
N TYR A 12 -4.90 -3.32 -11.27
CA TYR A 12 -5.64 -2.18 -10.74
C TYR A 12 -5.80 -2.28 -9.21
N ARG A 13 -6.24 -3.44 -8.70
CA ARG A 13 -6.40 -3.67 -7.25
C ARG A 13 -5.08 -3.61 -6.50
N LEU A 14 -4.02 -4.19 -7.06
CA LEU A 14 -2.70 -4.16 -6.46
C LEU A 14 -2.13 -2.73 -6.40
N SER A 15 -2.23 -1.96 -7.50
CA SER A 15 -1.81 -0.56 -7.52
C SER A 15 -2.60 0.29 -6.53
N ARG A 16 -3.92 0.05 -6.44
CA ARG A 16 -4.77 0.73 -5.45
C ARG A 16 -4.35 0.39 -4.02
N ALA A 17 -4.06 -0.88 -3.70
CA ALA A 17 -3.56 -1.28 -2.39
C ALA A 17 -2.20 -0.63 -2.05
N ARG A 18 -1.25 -0.61 -3.01
CA ARG A 18 0.05 0.08 -2.83
C ARG A 18 -0.13 1.56 -2.54
N ARG A 19 -1.01 2.25 -3.27
CA ARG A 19 -1.32 3.66 -3.02
C ARG A 19 -1.76 3.90 -1.59
N PHE A 20 -2.66 3.07 -1.04
CA PHE A 20 -3.10 3.20 0.35
C PHE A 20 -1.93 3.03 1.33
N ILE A 21 -1.11 2.00 1.12
CA ILE A 21 0.06 1.73 1.97
C ILE A 21 1.05 2.90 1.94
N GLU A 22 1.41 3.39 0.76
CA GLU A 22 2.33 4.52 0.58
C GLU A 22 1.79 5.81 1.20
N CYS A 23 0.50 6.11 1.01
CA CYS A 23 -0.15 7.23 1.67
C CYS A 23 -0.08 7.11 3.20
N THR A 24 -0.38 5.94 3.76
CA THR A 24 -0.31 5.72 5.21
C THR A 24 1.09 5.92 5.76
N PHE A 25 2.11 5.34 5.12
CA PHE A 25 3.50 5.53 5.55
C PHE A 25 3.99 6.97 5.36
N GLY A 26 3.55 7.67 4.31
CA GLY A 26 3.85 9.09 4.10
C GLY A 26 3.28 9.98 5.21
N ILE A 27 2.01 9.73 5.62
CA ILE A 27 1.39 10.41 6.76
C ILE A 27 2.17 10.13 8.05
N LEU A 28 2.48 8.86 8.31
CA LEU A 28 3.18 8.46 9.51
C LEU A 28 4.59 9.08 9.57
N ALA A 29 5.31 9.10 8.45
CA ALA A 29 6.63 9.69 8.35
C ALA A 29 6.60 11.20 8.56
N ASN A 30 5.71 11.92 7.86
CA ASN A 30 5.56 13.36 8.03
C ASN A 30 5.22 13.76 9.46
N LYS A 31 4.43 12.95 10.18
CA LYS A 31 4.08 13.20 11.57
C LYS A 31 5.26 12.92 12.53
N TRP A 32 6.02 11.88 12.28
CA TRP A 32 7.07 11.40 13.19
C TRP A 32 8.46 11.45 12.52
N ARG A 33 9.27 12.42 12.95
CA ARG A 33 10.63 12.65 12.43
C ARG A 33 11.57 11.43 12.51
N ILE A 34 11.26 10.44 13.35
CA ILE A 34 12.03 9.20 13.47
C ILE A 34 12.12 8.45 12.13
N PHE A 35 11.10 8.54 11.28
CA PHE A 35 11.06 7.87 9.98
C PHE A 35 11.80 8.62 8.86
N HIS A 36 12.27 9.85 9.11
CA HIS A 36 13.02 10.64 8.13
C HIS A 36 14.48 10.18 8.01
N ARG A 37 14.92 9.26 8.88
CA ARG A 37 16.26 8.66 8.85
C ARG A 37 16.13 7.14 8.90
N PRO A 38 17.10 6.39 8.36
CA PRO A 38 17.15 4.95 8.54
C PRO A 38 17.05 4.57 10.02
N ILE A 39 16.17 3.64 10.35
CA ILE A 39 15.99 3.14 11.71
C ILE A 39 17.15 2.18 12.00
N ASN A 40 18.19 2.67 12.69
CA ASN A 40 19.38 1.88 13.01
C ASN A 40 19.22 1.12 14.34
N VAL A 41 18.29 0.18 14.37
CA VAL A 41 17.98 -0.66 15.53
C VAL A 41 17.70 -2.10 15.08
N ASN A 42 17.60 -3.04 16.02
CA ASN A 42 17.21 -4.41 15.66
C ASN A 42 15.76 -4.48 15.16
N ILE A 43 15.41 -5.58 14.47
CA ILE A 43 14.10 -5.72 13.81
C ILE A 43 12.96 -5.66 14.85
N ASP A 44 13.12 -6.35 15.98
CA ASP A 44 12.09 -6.40 17.03
C ASP A 44 11.77 -5.01 17.58
N PHE A 45 12.79 -4.19 17.86
CA PHE A 45 12.61 -2.84 18.33
C PHE A 45 12.09 -1.89 17.25
N ALA A 46 12.45 -2.13 15.98
CA ALA A 46 11.86 -1.39 14.86
C ALA A 46 10.35 -1.65 14.77
N GLU A 47 9.89 -2.88 15.01
CA GLU A 47 8.45 -3.18 15.09
C GLU A 47 7.78 -2.43 16.24
N ASP A 48 8.41 -2.39 17.41
CA ASP A 48 7.88 -1.69 18.57
C ASP A 48 7.77 -0.18 18.33
N ILE A 49 8.75 0.43 17.65
CA ILE A 49 8.69 1.83 17.21
C ILE A 49 7.47 2.05 16.32
N ILE A 50 7.25 1.20 15.33
CA ILE A 50 6.11 1.31 14.40
C ILE A 50 4.79 1.19 15.17
N LYS A 51 4.66 0.19 16.05
CA LYS A 51 3.47 -0.02 16.90
C LYS A 51 3.21 1.20 17.79
N ALA A 52 4.25 1.73 18.44
CA ALA A 52 4.14 2.92 19.28
C ALA A 52 3.69 4.14 18.48
N CYS A 53 4.25 4.39 17.29
CA CYS A 53 3.84 5.49 16.42
C CYS A 53 2.37 5.37 15.98
N CYS A 54 1.86 4.16 15.71
CA CYS A 54 0.44 3.93 15.42
C CYS A 54 -0.46 4.26 16.62
N VAL A 55 -0.10 3.81 17.83
CA VAL A 55 -0.85 4.11 19.05
C VAL A 55 -0.86 5.60 19.35
N LEU A 56 0.30 6.26 19.26
CA LEU A 56 0.44 7.70 19.46
C LEU A 56 -0.34 8.50 18.41
N HIS A 57 -0.35 8.06 17.16
CA HIS A 57 -1.14 8.71 16.11
C HIS A 57 -2.64 8.66 16.44
N ASN A 58 -3.15 7.52 16.88
CA ASN A 58 -4.55 7.38 17.29
C ASN A 58 -4.88 8.24 18.53
N PHE A 59 -3.98 8.28 19.50
CA PHE A 59 -4.13 9.13 20.69
C PHE A 59 -4.22 10.61 20.31
N VAL A 60 -3.28 11.10 19.51
CA VAL A 60 -3.27 12.50 19.04
C VAL A 60 -4.54 12.82 18.25
N ARG A 61 -5.00 11.93 17.37
CA ARG A 61 -6.26 12.13 16.63
C ARG A 61 -7.48 12.19 17.53
N THR A 62 -7.47 11.44 18.63
CA THR A 62 -8.58 11.45 19.60
C THR A 62 -8.58 12.72 20.43
N ARG A 63 -7.38 13.20 20.82
CA ARG A 63 -7.22 14.38 21.68
C ARG A 63 -7.36 15.71 20.92
N ASP A 64 -6.69 15.83 19.77
CA ASP A 64 -6.54 17.08 19.03
C ASP A 64 -7.49 17.17 17.82
N GLY A 65 -8.27 16.12 17.58
CA GLY A 65 -9.14 15.99 16.42
C GLY A 65 -8.39 15.60 15.14
N ILE A 66 -9.14 15.51 14.04
CA ILE A 66 -8.60 15.15 12.73
C ILE A 66 -8.19 16.44 12.01
N GLN A 67 -6.89 16.68 11.90
CA GLN A 67 -6.35 17.72 11.02
C GLN A 67 -6.31 17.17 9.59
N TYR A 68 -7.06 17.79 8.68
CA TYR A 68 -7.19 17.30 7.30
C TYR A 68 -5.86 17.33 6.55
N GLU A 69 -5.02 18.34 6.81
CA GLU A 69 -3.65 18.47 6.26
C GLU A 69 -2.75 17.28 6.61
N ASP A 70 -2.88 16.71 7.82
CA ASP A 70 -2.15 15.50 8.23
C ASP A 70 -2.59 14.25 7.46
N THR A 71 -3.72 14.32 6.75
CA THR A 71 -4.32 13.19 6.01
C THR A 71 -4.10 13.29 4.49
N LEU A 72 -3.73 14.48 3.99
CA LEU A 72 -3.53 14.78 2.57
C LEU A 72 -2.14 14.37 2.06
N HIS A 73 -1.67 13.15 2.35
CA HIS A 73 -0.50 12.65 1.64
C HIS A 73 -0.93 12.08 0.29
N THR A 74 -0.81 12.89 -0.77
CA THR A 74 -0.93 12.36 -2.13
C THR A 74 0.40 11.70 -2.49
N ALA A 75 0.49 10.37 -2.34
CA ALA A 75 1.65 9.64 -2.84
C ALA A 75 1.69 9.76 -4.37
N PRO A 76 2.71 10.43 -4.97
CA PRO A 76 2.83 10.52 -6.41
C PRO A 76 3.25 9.15 -6.95
N MET A 77 2.27 8.38 -7.43
CA MET A 77 2.49 7.09 -8.10
C MET A 77 3.13 7.24 -9.49
N SER A 78 3.52 8.44 -9.89
CA SER A 78 4.19 8.74 -11.16
C SER A 78 5.53 8.01 -11.31
N ASN A 79 6.16 7.64 -10.19
CA ASN A 79 7.44 6.95 -10.14
C ASN A 79 7.34 5.47 -9.77
N LEU A 80 6.16 4.85 -9.86
CA LEU A 80 6.11 3.39 -9.98
C LEU A 80 6.63 3.01 -11.37
N ILE A 81 7.95 3.10 -11.52
CA ILE A 81 8.68 2.38 -12.56
C ILE A 81 8.16 0.96 -12.43
N THR A 82 7.57 0.45 -13.51
CA THR A 82 7.38 -0.99 -13.67
C THR A 82 8.80 -1.54 -13.67
N LEU A 83 9.35 -1.79 -12.47
CA LEU A 83 10.57 -2.54 -12.31
C LEU A 83 10.32 -3.75 -13.18
N HIS A 84 11.16 -3.91 -14.20
CA HIS A 84 11.15 -5.09 -15.04
C HIS A 84 11.48 -6.25 -14.09
N ALA A 85 10.44 -6.75 -13.43
CA ALA A 85 10.53 -7.91 -12.59
C ALA A 85 11.00 -9.00 -13.55
N GLY A 86 12.22 -9.48 -13.35
CA GLY A 86 12.68 -10.70 -14.00
C GLY A 86 11.57 -11.74 -13.93
N ARG A 87 11.43 -12.59 -14.96
CA ARG A 87 10.35 -13.58 -15.06
C ARG A 87 10.12 -14.19 -13.68
N GLY A 88 8.98 -13.86 -13.09
CA GLY A 88 8.66 -14.29 -11.72
C GLY A 88 8.79 -15.79 -11.65
N THR A 89 9.29 -16.29 -10.51
CA THR A 89 9.34 -17.74 -10.27
C THR A 89 7.96 -18.35 -10.53
N PRO A 90 7.85 -19.60 -11.01
CA PRO A 90 6.55 -20.22 -11.27
C PRO A 90 5.57 -20.13 -10.10
N SER A 91 6.08 -20.18 -8.85
CA SER A 91 5.29 -19.98 -7.63
C SER A 91 4.69 -18.58 -7.51
N SER A 92 5.41 -17.53 -7.91
CA SER A 92 4.92 -16.15 -7.87
C SER A 92 3.81 -15.90 -8.89
N LEU A 93 3.88 -16.56 -10.05
CA LEU A 93 2.82 -16.53 -11.06
C LEU A 93 1.57 -17.23 -10.54
N ASN A 94 1.72 -18.39 -9.90
CA ASN A 94 0.59 -19.13 -9.32
C ASN A 94 -0.18 -18.28 -8.28
N ILE A 95 0.53 -17.56 -7.41
CA ILE A 95 -0.10 -16.65 -6.43
C ILE A 95 -0.85 -15.52 -7.15
N ARG A 96 -0.24 -14.92 -8.17
CA ARG A 96 -0.88 -13.86 -8.96
C ARG A 96 -2.15 -14.37 -9.66
N ASP A 97 -2.10 -15.57 -10.23
CA ASP A 97 -3.24 -16.16 -10.91
C ASP A 97 -4.37 -16.51 -9.93
N LYS A 98 -4.03 -17.00 -8.72
CA LYS A 98 -5.00 -17.20 -7.63
C LYS A 98 -5.72 -15.91 -7.25
N TYR A 99 -4.96 -14.82 -7.01
CA TYR A 99 -5.56 -13.53 -6.69
C TYR A 99 -6.36 -12.94 -7.87
N ALA A 100 -5.86 -13.08 -9.09
CA ALA A 100 -6.57 -12.62 -10.29
C ALA A 100 -7.92 -13.33 -10.44
N ASN A 101 -7.96 -14.65 -10.22
CA ASN A 101 -9.19 -15.43 -10.23
C ASN A 101 -10.13 -15.03 -9.08
N TYR A 102 -9.62 -14.91 -7.86
CA TYR A 102 -10.43 -14.47 -6.72
C TYR A 102 -11.07 -13.09 -6.97
N PHE A 103 -10.32 -12.11 -7.49
CA PHE A 103 -10.83 -10.75 -7.71
C PHE A 103 -11.89 -10.64 -8.81
N VAL A 104 -11.97 -11.58 -9.76
CA VAL A 104 -13.04 -11.59 -10.76
C VAL A 104 -14.26 -12.41 -10.32
N ASN A 105 -14.11 -13.26 -9.31
CA ASN A 105 -15.15 -14.14 -8.76
C ASN A 105 -15.58 -13.67 -7.36
N GLU A 106 -15.32 -14.45 -6.32
CA GLU A 106 -15.75 -14.21 -4.92
C GLU A 106 -15.34 -12.82 -4.39
N GLY A 107 -14.16 -12.35 -4.77
CA GLY A 107 -13.62 -11.07 -4.35
C GLY A 107 -14.04 -9.89 -5.23
N ARG A 108 -14.96 -10.08 -6.19
CA ARG A 108 -15.42 -9.03 -7.11
C ARG A 108 -16.08 -7.89 -6.34
N VAL A 109 -15.78 -6.66 -6.76
CA VAL A 109 -16.36 -5.44 -6.21
C VAL A 109 -16.94 -4.59 -7.32
N GLU A 110 -18.06 -3.92 -7.08
CA GLU A 110 -18.83 -3.19 -8.12
C GLU A 110 -17.99 -2.11 -8.83
N TRP A 111 -17.10 -1.44 -8.10
CA TRP A 111 -16.29 -0.36 -8.63
C TRP A 111 -15.08 -0.83 -9.45
N GLN A 112 -14.76 -2.14 -9.49
CA GLN A 112 -13.49 -2.56 -10.09
C GLN A 112 -13.46 -2.29 -11.60
N ASP A 113 -14.58 -2.42 -12.29
CA ASP A 113 -14.69 -2.24 -13.75
C ASP A 113 -14.71 -0.77 -14.20
N THR A 114 -14.93 0.17 -13.28
CA THR A 114 -15.11 1.59 -13.61
C THR A 114 -13.81 2.33 -13.96
N LYS A 115 -12.65 1.71 -13.73
CA LYS A 115 -11.33 2.37 -13.69
C LYS A 115 -10.24 1.60 -14.46
N ILE A 116 -10.60 0.59 -15.27
CA ILE A 116 -9.68 -0.34 -15.96
C ILE A 116 -9.66 -0.16 -17.48
#